data_AF-A0A921ZWW0-F1
#
_entry.id   AF-A0A921ZWW0-F1
#
_cell.length_a   1.000
_cell.length_b   1.000
_cell.length_c   1.000
_cell.angle_alpha   90.00
_cell.angle_beta   90.00
_cell.angle_gamma   90.00
#
_symmetry.space_group_name_H-M   'P 1'
#
loop_
_entity.id
_entity.type
_entity.pdbx_description
1 polymer ?
#
loop_
_entity_poly.entity_id
_entity_poly.type
_entity_poly.pdbx_seq_one_letter_code
_entity_poly.pdbx_strand_id
1 'polypeptide(L)'
;KSNPYQNLLKSIDINGKSYNYFDLAALGPKYDRLPYSIRVLLESCVRNCDEFQVLSKDVQNVLDWEQNQAVEGGVEIAFKPARVILQDLTGVPAVVDFAAMRDAVKDLGGDPQKINPICPADLVIDHSVQVDFARTPDALNKNQELEFERNKERFQFLK
;
A
#
# COMPACT_ATOMS: atom_id res chain seq x y z
N LYS A 1 -2.01 -20.76 8.25
CA LYS A 1 -0.87 -21.64 8.65
C LYS A 1 0.23 -20.74 9.22
N SER A 2 1.23 -21.29 9.92
CA SER A 2 2.40 -20.48 10.32
C SER A 2 3.22 -20.09 9.08
N ASN A 3 3.91 -18.95 9.13
CA ASN A 3 4.76 -18.49 8.02
C ASN A 3 5.93 -19.48 7.80
N PRO A 4 6.05 -20.11 6.61
CA PRO A 4 7.10 -21.10 6.34
C PRO A 4 8.53 -20.57 6.46
N TYR A 5 8.71 -19.25 6.35
CA TYR A 5 10.02 -18.57 6.37
C TYR A 5 10.40 -18.04 7.76
N GLN A 6 9.73 -18.50 8.82
CA GLN A 6 10.02 -18.08 10.19
C GLN A 6 11.48 -18.36 10.62
N ASN A 7 12.13 -19.35 9.99
CA ASN A 7 13.54 -19.67 10.17
C ASN A 7 14.50 -18.53 9.73
N LEU A 8 14.03 -17.57 8.94
CA LEU A 8 14.81 -16.39 8.52
C LEU A 8 14.66 -15.21 9.50
N LEU A 9 13.78 -15.29 10.49
CA LEU A 9 13.56 -14.19 11.42
C LEU A 9 14.79 -14.00 12.32
N LYS A 10 15.36 -12.80 12.29
CA LYS A 10 16.47 -12.38 13.16
C LYS A 10 16.09 -11.11 13.93
N SER A 11 16.83 -10.84 15.00
CA SER A 11 16.67 -9.62 15.80
C SER A 11 17.85 -8.68 15.58
N ILE A 12 17.58 -7.38 15.64
CA ILE A 12 18.56 -6.31 15.56
C ILE A 12 18.26 -5.26 16.64
N ASP A 13 19.27 -4.88 17.41
CA ASP A 13 19.15 -3.84 18.44
C ASP A 13 19.62 -2.50 17.89
N ILE A 14 18.73 -1.51 17.93
CA ILE A 14 18.98 -0.15 17.46
C ILE A 14 18.59 0.82 18.58
N ASN A 15 19.54 1.61 19.08
CA ASN A 15 19.33 2.59 20.15
C ASN A 15 18.62 2.01 21.40
N GLY A 16 18.99 0.80 21.80
CA GLY A 16 18.42 0.12 22.98
C GLY A 16 17.00 -0.43 22.76
N LYS A 17 16.48 -0.43 21.52
CA LYS A 17 15.24 -1.10 21.15
C LYS A 17 15.53 -2.29 20.25
N SER A 18 14.92 -3.43 20.58
CA SER A 18 15.03 -4.64 19.77
C SER A 18 13.96 -4.67 18.70
N TYR A 19 14.36 -4.95 17.47
CA TYR A 19 13.51 -5.09 16.30
C TYR A 19 13.71 -6.46 15.67
N ASN A 20 12.68 -7.01 15.03
CA ASN A 20 12.78 -8.24 14.27
C ASN A 20 12.71 -7.93 12.77
N TYR A 21 13.47 -8.68 11.98
CA TYR A 21 13.49 -8.59 10.52
C TYR A 21 13.71 -9.97 9.90
N PHE A 22 13.27 -10.16 8.65
CA PHE A 22 13.57 -11.37 7.89
C PHE A 22 14.92 -11.21 7.18
N ASP A 23 15.89 -12.06 7.51
CA ASP A 23 17.21 -12.07 6.89
C ASP A 23 17.20 -12.77 5.54
N LEU A 24 16.89 -12.00 4.49
CA LEU A 24 16.80 -12.51 3.12
C LEU A 24 18.16 -12.95 2.55
N ALA A 25 19.28 -12.47 3.10
CA ALA A 25 20.61 -12.88 2.63
C ALA A 25 20.85 -14.39 2.85
N ALA A 26 20.19 -14.98 3.86
CA ALA A 26 20.24 -16.42 4.10
C ALA A 26 19.56 -17.27 3.00
N LEU A 27 18.86 -16.66 2.03
CA LEU A 27 18.33 -17.33 0.84
C LEU A 27 19.41 -17.65 -0.21
N GLY A 28 20.65 -17.16 -0.01
CA GLY A 28 21.81 -17.55 -0.78
C GLY A 28 21.97 -16.81 -2.12
N PRO A 29 22.75 -17.34 -3.07
CA PRO A 29 23.30 -16.58 -4.20
C PRO A 29 22.24 -16.08 -5.19
N LYS A 30 21.06 -16.69 -5.22
CA LYS A 30 19.94 -16.18 -6.03
C LYS A 30 19.51 -14.80 -5.55
N TYR A 31 19.45 -14.58 -4.24
CA TYR A 31 19.13 -13.29 -3.65
C TYR A 31 20.15 -12.20 -4.03
N ASP A 32 21.44 -12.52 -3.98
CA ASP A 32 22.52 -11.55 -4.23
C ASP A 32 22.48 -10.98 -5.65
N ARG A 33 21.95 -11.75 -6.60
CA ARG A 33 21.81 -11.36 -8.01
C ARG A 33 20.53 -10.57 -8.31
N LEU A 34 19.58 -10.50 -7.38
CA LEU A 34 18.33 -9.77 -7.59
C LEU A 34 18.56 -8.26 -7.63
N PRO A 35 17.91 -7.53 -8.58
CA PRO A 35 17.82 -6.09 -8.52
C PRO A 35 17.18 -5.62 -7.21
N TYR A 36 17.60 -4.48 -6.68
CA TYR A 36 17.09 -3.96 -5.41
C TYR A 36 15.57 -3.78 -5.38
N SER A 37 14.95 -3.39 -6.50
CA SER A 37 13.49 -3.31 -6.62
C SER A 37 12.81 -4.66 -6.39
N ILE A 38 13.39 -5.75 -6.91
CA ILE A 38 12.88 -7.12 -6.72
C ILE A 38 13.10 -7.62 -5.30
N ARG A 39 14.18 -7.18 -4.63
CA ARG A 39 14.41 -7.50 -3.20
C ARG A 39 13.29 -6.98 -2.30
N VAL A 40 12.67 -5.83 -2.64
CA VAL A 40 11.52 -5.30 -1.89
C VAL A 40 10.29 -6.18 -2.08
N LEU A 41 10.04 -6.66 -3.31
CA LEU A 41 8.95 -7.61 -3.59
C LEU A 41 9.17 -8.91 -2.84
N LEU A 42 10.41 -9.43 -2.84
CA LEU A 42 10.78 -10.64 -2.12
C LEU A 42 10.55 -10.50 -0.62
N GLU A 43 10.95 -9.39 -0.01
CA GLU A 43 10.70 -9.11 1.42
C GLU A 43 9.21 -9.16 1.73
N SER A 44 8.41 -8.47 0.92
CA SER A 44 6.95 -8.47 1.08
C SER A 44 6.39 -9.88 0.99
N CYS A 45 6.83 -10.71 0.03
CA CYS A 45 6.36 -12.09 -0.10
C CYS A 45 6.75 -12.93 1.13
N VAL A 46 8.02 -12.89 1.53
CA VAL A 46 8.55 -13.67 2.66
C VAL A 46 7.82 -13.31 3.96
N ARG A 47 7.69 -12.02 4.27
CA ARG A 47 7.05 -11.56 5.52
C ARG A 47 5.57 -11.90 5.57
N ASN A 48 4.87 -11.86 4.44
CA ASN A 48 3.43 -12.06 4.36
C ASN A 48 3.01 -13.48 3.91
N CYS A 49 3.94 -14.43 3.80
CA CYS A 49 3.67 -15.79 3.37
C CYS A 49 2.76 -16.50 4.40
N ASP A 50 1.49 -16.68 4.03
CA ASP A 50 0.45 -17.26 4.88
C ASP A 50 -0.07 -18.61 4.32
N GLU A 51 0.46 -19.03 3.17
CA GLU A 51 0.01 -20.20 2.40
C GLU A 51 -1.47 -20.09 1.97
N PHE A 52 -1.95 -18.85 1.79
CA PHE A 52 -3.31 -18.56 1.33
C PHE A 52 -3.36 -17.41 0.33
N GLN A 53 -3.04 -16.17 0.76
CA GLN A 53 -2.93 -15.01 -0.13
C GLN A 53 -1.54 -14.88 -0.74
N VAL A 54 -0.51 -15.31 0.01
CA VAL A 54 0.87 -15.35 -0.46
C VAL A 54 1.39 -16.76 -0.23
N LEU A 55 1.79 -17.42 -1.31
CA LEU A 55 2.25 -18.80 -1.31
C LEU A 55 3.78 -18.84 -1.30
N SER A 56 4.35 -19.92 -0.76
CA SER A 56 5.80 -20.19 -0.90
C SER A 56 6.24 -20.25 -2.37
N LYS A 57 5.31 -20.61 -3.28
CA LYS A 57 5.53 -20.54 -4.73
C LYS A 57 5.81 -19.11 -5.19
N ASP A 58 5.12 -18.10 -4.65
CA ASP A 58 5.33 -16.70 -5.02
C ASP A 58 6.72 -16.22 -4.61
N VAL A 59 7.18 -16.62 -3.41
CA VAL A 59 8.56 -16.36 -2.96
C VAL A 59 9.57 -16.99 -3.91
N GLN A 60 9.35 -18.26 -4.30
CA GLN A 60 10.22 -18.95 -5.25
C GLN A 60 10.20 -18.28 -6.63
N ASN A 61 9.04 -17.86 -7.12
CA ASN A 61 8.89 -17.15 -8.38
C ASN A 61 9.71 -15.84 -8.40
N VAL A 62 9.71 -15.10 -7.28
CA VAL A 62 10.51 -13.88 -7.13
C VAL A 62 12.01 -14.19 -7.05
N LEU A 63 12.42 -15.26 -6.35
CA LEU A 63 13.82 -15.71 -6.31
C LEU A 63 14.33 -16.14 -7.69
N ASP A 64 13.46 -16.72 -8.52
CA ASP A 64 13.76 -17.14 -9.89
C ASP A 64 13.52 -16.03 -10.92
N TRP A 65 13.50 -14.76 -10.49
CA TRP A 65 13.26 -13.59 -11.34
C TRP A 65 14.08 -13.59 -12.64
N GLU A 66 15.35 -13.99 -12.60
CA GLU A 66 16.20 -14.01 -13.79
C GLU A 66 15.65 -14.88 -14.93
N GLN A 67 15.00 -15.99 -14.58
CA GLN A 67 14.36 -16.91 -15.53
C GLN A 67 12.95 -16.45 -15.87
N ASN A 68 12.20 -16.01 -14.85
CA ASN A 68 10.78 -15.70 -14.96
C ASN A 68 10.50 -14.39 -15.70
N GLN A 69 11.42 -13.42 -15.70
CA GLN A 69 11.24 -12.14 -16.40
C GLN A 69 11.13 -12.29 -17.94
N ALA A 70 11.66 -13.38 -18.51
CA ALA A 70 11.67 -13.62 -19.94
C ALA A 70 10.52 -14.54 -20.40
N VAL A 71 9.69 -15.03 -19.47
CA VAL A 71 8.56 -15.92 -19.78
C VAL A 71 7.49 -15.14 -20.53
N GLU A 72 7.07 -15.66 -21.67
CA GLU A 72 5.96 -15.10 -22.46
C GLU A 72 4.67 -15.15 -21.64
N GLY A 73 3.99 -14.00 -21.52
CA GLY A 73 2.82 -13.84 -20.64
C GLY A 73 3.16 -13.48 -19.18
N GLY A 74 4.44 -13.54 -18.78
CA GLY A 74 4.91 -13.20 -17.44
C GLY A 74 4.51 -14.21 -16.37
N VAL A 75 5.10 -14.05 -15.18
CA VAL A 75 4.75 -14.83 -13.99
C VAL A 75 4.14 -13.89 -12.96
N GLU A 76 2.88 -14.15 -12.60
CA GLU A 76 2.21 -13.39 -11.56
C GLU A 76 2.77 -13.71 -10.17
N ILE A 77 2.83 -12.68 -9.33
CA ILE A 77 3.31 -12.75 -7.95
C ILE A 77 2.40 -11.91 -7.06
N ALA A 78 2.26 -12.33 -5.80
CA ALA A 78 1.59 -11.52 -4.79
C ALA A 78 2.48 -10.36 -4.33
N PHE A 79 1.90 -9.18 -4.10
CA PHE A 79 2.59 -8.05 -3.48
C PHE A 79 1.66 -7.36 -2.48
N LYS A 80 2.12 -7.24 -1.22
CA LYS A 80 1.39 -6.56 -0.15
C LYS A 80 2.18 -5.31 0.28
N PRO A 81 1.88 -4.14 -0.29
CA PRO A 81 2.58 -2.91 0.07
C PRO A 81 2.36 -2.56 1.54
N ALA A 82 3.30 -1.80 2.12
CA ALA A 82 3.25 -1.44 3.53
C ALA A 82 2.20 -0.37 3.87
N ARG A 83 1.82 0.47 2.89
CA ARG A 83 0.84 1.55 3.02
C ARG A 83 0.27 1.94 1.67
N VAL A 84 -0.82 2.70 1.69
CA VAL A 84 -1.46 3.31 0.50
C VAL A 84 -1.45 4.82 0.63
N ILE A 85 -1.25 5.53 -0.48
CA ILE A 85 -1.43 6.97 -0.56
C ILE A 85 -2.49 7.29 -1.60
N LEU A 86 -3.40 8.21 -1.27
CA LEU A 86 -4.48 8.66 -2.14
C LEU A 86 -4.41 10.18 -2.30
N GLN A 87 -4.78 10.65 -3.49
CA GLN A 87 -5.08 12.06 -3.75
C GLN A 87 -6.60 12.26 -3.79
N ASP A 88 -7.09 13.49 -3.61
CA ASP A 88 -8.51 13.78 -3.38
C ASP A 88 -9.47 13.26 -4.46
N LEU A 89 -9.13 13.36 -5.75
CA LEU A 89 -9.99 12.92 -6.85
C LEU A 89 -10.23 11.41 -6.87
N THR A 90 -9.25 10.59 -6.46
CA THR A 90 -9.42 9.13 -6.34
C THR A 90 -9.74 8.70 -4.91
N GLY A 91 -9.40 9.54 -3.92
CA GLY A 91 -9.66 9.29 -2.51
C GLY A 91 -11.14 9.38 -2.18
N VAL A 92 -11.86 10.34 -2.76
CA VAL A 92 -13.31 10.47 -2.58
C VAL A 92 -14.07 9.24 -3.06
N PRO A 93 -13.94 8.78 -4.32
CA PRO A 93 -14.63 7.56 -4.75
C PRO A 93 -14.20 6.34 -3.93
N ALA A 94 -12.94 6.24 -3.50
CA ALA A 94 -12.51 5.15 -2.63
C ALA A 94 -13.24 5.17 -1.27
N VAL A 95 -13.43 6.34 -0.64
CA VAL A 95 -14.18 6.47 0.63
C VAL A 95 -15.67 6.21 0.41
N VAL A 96 -16.23 6.61 -0.74
CA VAL A 96 -17.60 6.25 -1.13
C VAL A 96 -17.74 4.73 -1.26
N ASP A 97 -16.78 4.04 -1.87
CA ASP A 97 -16.79 2.58 -1.98
C ASP A 97 -16.73 1.92 -0.60
N PHE A 98 -15.90 2.43 0.32
CA PHE A 98 -15.89 1.95 1.72
C PHE A 98 -17.25 2.13 2.41
N ALA A 99 -17.92 3.26 2.20
CA ALA A 99 -19.26 3.50 2.74
C ALA A 99 -20.29 2.54 2.14
N ALA A 100 -20.30 2.36 0.81
CA ALA A 100 -21.20 1.44 0.12
C ALA A 100 -20.96 -0.02 0.54
N MET A 101 -19.71 -0.43 0.72
CA MET A 101 -19.37 -1.76 1.22
C MET A 101 -19.86 -1.98 2.66
N ARG A 102 -19.80 -0.95 3.52
CA ARG A 102 -20.34 -1.03 4.89
C ARG A 102 -21.84 -1.24 4.89
N ASP A 103 -22.57 -0.50 4.05
CA ASP A 103 -24.01 -0.67 3.90
C ASP A 103 -24.35 -2.07 3.39
N ALA A 104 -23.67 -2.54 2.35
CA ALA A 104 -23.88 -3.87 1.79
C ALA A 104 -23.62 -4.99 2.83
N VAL A 105 -22.55 -4.87 3.64
CA VAL A 105 -22.26 -5.83 4.71
C VAL A 105 -23.33 -5.81 5.78
N LYS A 106 -23.84 -4.64 6.13
CA LYS A 106 -24.94 -4.48 7.11
C LYS A 106 -26.22 -5.15 6.62
N ASP A 107 -26.59 -4.93 5.37
CA ASP A 107 -27.80 -5.48 4.77
C ASP A 107 -27.76 -7.01 4.69
N LEU A 108 -26.56 -7.57 4.53
CA LEU A 108 -26.32 -9.02 4.59
C LEU A 108 -26.21 -9.58 6.02
N GLY A 109 -26.44 -8.75 7.05
CA GLY A 109 -26.37 -9.16 8.46
C GLY A 109 -24.95 -9.36 9.02
N GLY A 110 -23.93 -8.89 8.30
CA GLY A 110 -22.54 -8.89 8.75
C GLY A 110 -22.20 -7.69 9.64
N ASP A 111 -20.95 -7.63 10.07
CA ASP A 111 -20.41 -6.51 10.86
C ASP A 111 -19.73 -5.47 9.93
N PRO A 112 -20.31 -4.27 9.76
CA PRO A 112 -19.73 -3.22 8.90
C PRO A 112 -18.37 -2.71 9.39
N GLN A 113 -18.06 -2.87 10.67
CA GLN A 113 -16.76 -2.45 11.22
C GLN A 113 -15.60 -3.29 10.68
N LYS A 114 -15.86 -4.43 10.01
CA LYS A 114 -14.82 -5.17 9.30
C LYS A 114 -14.34 -4.46 8.03
N ILE A 115 -15.12 -3.50 7.51
CA ILE A 115 -14.75 -2.71 6.34
C ILE A 115 -13.94 -1.49 6.80
N ASN A 116 -12.64 -1.73 6.97
CA ASN A 116 -11.64 -0.74 7.34
C ASN A 116 -10.31 -1.01 6.63
N PRO A 117 -9.49 0.03 6.37
CA PRO A 117 -8.14 -0.15 5.84
C PRO A 117 -7.29 -1.05 6.75
N ILE A 118 -6.66 -2.07 6.16
CA ILE A 118 -5.79 -3.01 6.88
C ILE A 118 -4.33 -2.56 6.97
N CYS A 119 -3.97 -1.50 6.23
CA CYS A 119 -2.66 -0.86 6.27
C CYS A 119 -2.85 0.66 6.38
N PRO A 120 -1.82 1.40 6.82
CA PRO A 120 -1.87 2.86 6.85
C PRO A 120 -2.27 3.44 5.49
N ALA A 121 -3.18 4.41 5.52
CA ALA A 121 -3.64 5.13 4.36
C ALA A 121 -3.48 6.64 4.59
N ASP A 122 -2.75 7.29 3.70
CA ASP A 122 -2.54 8.74 3.72
C ASP A 122 -3.37 9.36 2.59
N LEU A 123 -4.22 10.35 2.89
CA LEU A 123 -4.97 11.09 1.87
C LEU A 123 -4.49 12.55 1.82
N VAL A 124 -4.08 12.98 0.63
CA VAL A 124 -3.60 14.33 0.36
C VAL A 124 -4.60 15.06 -0.53
N ILE A 125 -4.92 16.30 -0.17
CA ILE A 125 -5.78 17.19 -0.96
C ILE A 125 -4.86 18.16 -1.70
N ASP A 126 -4.70 17.94 -3.00
CA ASP A 126 -3.77 18.70 -3.84
C ASP A 126 -4.27 18.92 -5.28
N HIS A 127 -5.31 18.23 -5.74
CA HIS A 127 -5.90 18.38 -7.07
C HIS A 127 -7.14 19.29 -7.11
N SER A 128 -7.43 19.98 -6.01
CA SER A 128 -8.62 20.80 -5.81
C SER A 128 -8.42 22.28 -6.10
N VAL A 129 -7.20 22.80 -5.89
CA VAL A 129 -6.87 24.20 -6.10
C VAL A 129 -6.75 24.51 -7.60
N GLN A 130 -7.31 25.63 -8.01
CA GLN A 130 -7.21 26.14 -9.38
C GLN A 130 -6.50 27.49 -9.38
N VAL A 131 -5.86 27.83 -10.49
CA VAL A 131 -5.22 29.13 -10.68
C VAL A 131 -6.24 30.11 -11.26
N ASP A 132 -7.18 30.57 -10.43
CA ASP A 132 -8.16 31.59 -10.81
C ASP A 132 -7.53 33.00 -10.83
N PHE A 133 -6.64 33.26 -9.86
CA PHE A 133 -5.85 34.48 -9.75
C PHE A 133 -4.36 34.17 -9.86
N ALA A 134 -3.61 35.05 -10.54
CA ALA A 134 -2.16 34.96 -10.68
C ALA A 134 -1.52 36.36 -10.69
N ARG A 135 -0.23 36.43 -10.34
CA ARG A 135 0.60 37.66 -10.40
C ARG A 135 0.10 38.82 -9.51
N THR A 136 -0.61 38.53 -8.43
CA THR A 136 -0.95 39.49 -7.38
C THR A 136 -0.49 38.96 -6.01
N PRO A 137 -0.16 39.83 -5.04
CA PRO A 137 0.28 39.40 -3.71
C PRO A 137 -0.76 38.56 -2.95
N ASP A 138 -2.04 38.70 -3.29
CA ASP A 138 -3.18 38.03 -2.66
C ASP A 138 -3.70 36.80 -3.43
N ALA A 139 -3.03 36.40 -4.52
CA ALA A 139 -3.48 35.30 -5.39
C ALA A 139 -3.61 33.96 -4.65
N LEU A 140 -2.66 33.63 -3.76
CA LEU A 140 -2.69 32.38 -2.98
C LEU A 140 -3.96 32.30 -2.12
N ASN A 141 -4.22 33.33 -1.31
CA ASN A 141 -5.36 33.34 -0.40
C ASN A 141 -6.68 33.26 -1.17
N LYS A 142 -6.82 34.03 -2.26
CA LYS A 142 -8.03 34.01 -3.09
C LYS A 142 -8.29 32.65 -3.73
N ASN A 143 -7.25 32.00 -4.25
CA ASN A 143 -7.39 30.67 -4.84
C ASN A 143 -7.76 29.61 -3.78
N GLN A 144 -7.20 29.71 -2.57
CA GLN A 144 -7.56 28.83 -1.44
C GLN A 144 -8.99 29.05 -0.96
N GLU A 145 -9.45 30.31 -0.85
CA GLU A 145 -10.83 30.63 -0.50
C GLU A 145 -11.80 30.01 -1.52
N LEU A 146 -11.55 30.20 -2.82
CA LEU A 146 -12.37 29.61 -3.88
C LEU A 146 -12.33 28.07 -3.89
N GLU A 147 -11.17 27.47 -3.60
CA GLU A 147 -11.04 26.02 -3.46
C GLU A 147 -11.96 25.48 -2.36
N PHE A 148 -11.96 26.11 -1.18
CA PHE A 148 -12.81 25.71 -0.06
C PHE A 148 -14.29 25.91 -0.37
N GLU A 149 -14.66 27.01 -1.02
CA GLU A 149 -16.05 27.27 -1.41
C GLU A 149 -16.56 26.23 -2.41
N ARG A 150 -15.78 25.91 -3.45
CA ARG A 150 -16.17 24.98 -4.52
C ARG A 150 -16.22 23.53 -4.04
N ASN A 151 -15.34 23.13 -3.12
CA ASN A 151 -15.14 21.74 -2.72
C ASN A 151 -15.65 21.41 -1.31
N LYS A 152 -16.48 22.29 -0.73
CA LYS A 152 -16.94 22.18 0.66
C LYS A 152 -17.53 20.81 1.01
N GLU A 153 -18.45 20.29 0.19
CA GLU A 153 -19.09 19.00 0.42
C GLU A 153 -18.08 17.85 0.41
N ARG A 154 -17.17 17.88 -0.55
CA ARG A 154 -16.11 16.89 -0.71
C ARG A 154 -15.16 16.87 0.48
N PHE A 155 -14.75 18.04 0.97
CA PHE A 155 -13.89 18.14 2.15
C PHE A 155 -14.60 17.74 3.44
N GLN A 156 -15.90 18.01 3.56
CA GLN A 156 -16.71 17.51 4.67
C GLN A 156 -16.84 15.99 4.65
N PHE A 157 -16.95 15.38 3.47
CA PHE A 157 -17.03 13.92 3.32
C PHE A 157 -15.72 13.20 3.62
N LEU A 158 -14.58 13.81 3.29
CA LEU A 158 -13.25 13.23 3.54
C LEU A 158 -12.76 13.38 4.99
N LYS A 159 -13.39 14.26 5.78
CA LYS A 159 -13.00 14.57 7.16
C LYS A 159 -13.66 13.64 8.17
#